data_AF-A0AAX2UNV4-F1
#
_entry.id   AF-A0AAX2UNV4-F1
#
_cell.length_a   1.000
_cell.length_b   1.000
_cell.length_c   1.000
_cell.angle_alpha   90.00
_cell.angle_beta   90.00
_cell.angle_gamma   90.00
#
_symmetry.space_group_name_H-M   'P 1'
#
loop_
_entity.id
_entity.type
_entity.pdbx_description
1 polymer ?
#
loop_
_entity_poly.entity_id
_entity_poly.type
_entity_poly.pdbx_seq_one_letter_code
_entity_poly.pdbx_strand_id
1 'polypeptide(L)'
;MAIGMAMGCIFCGLEDFNDAFDAYLKLKDSDGEFFDELTLWEPVDGKSFEQVIDIVEDMAFSNNQTLRQLADAIKAGLIAKAIDCTLDSDFNNLDMVAIAEEGYRTES
;
A
#
# COMPACT_ATOMS: atom_id res chain seq x y z
N MET A 1 15.14 -16.54 -11.35
CA MET A 1 13.76 -17.06 -11.14
C MET A 1 13.11 -16.49 -9.88
N ALA A 2 13.79 -16.44 -8.73
CA ALA A 2 13.24 -15.88 -7.48
C ALA A 2 12.96 -14.37 -7.53
N ILE A 3 13.81 -13.59 -8.22
CA ILE A 3 13.65 -12.13 -8.30
C ILE A 3 12.49 -11.72 -9.22
N GLY A 4 12.32 -12.41 -10.36
CA GLY A 4 11.14 -12.21 -11.22
C GLY A 4 9.83 -12.60 -10.52
N MET A 5 9.86 -13.62 -9.66
CA MET A 5 8.76 -13.91 -8.74
C MET A 5 8.55 -12.75 -7.77
N ALA A 6 9.60 -12.24 -7.12
CA ALA A 6 9.49 -11.14 -6.17
C ALA A 6 8.90 -9.87 -6.79
N MET A 7 9.31 -9.52 -8.00
CA MET A 7 8.71 -8.42 -8.76
C MET A 7 7.25 -8.70 -9.13
N GLY A 8 6.91 -9.93 -9.53
CA GLY A 8 5.52 -10.33 -9.73
C GLY A 8 4.69 -10.23 -8.44
N CYS A 9 5.24 -10.65 -7.29
CA CYS A 9 4.58 -10.58 -5.99
C CYS A 9 4.29 -9.13 -5.56
N ILE A 10 5.28 -8.25 -5.70
CA ILE A 10 5.23 -6.86 -5.22
C ILE A 10 4.33 -6.00 -6.11
N PHE A 11 4.37 -6.20 -7.43
CA PHE A 11 3.72 -5.30 -8.37
C PHE A 11 2.41 -5.90 -8.97
N CYS A 12 2.22 -7.23 -9.04
CA CYS A 12 0.99 -7.85 -9.60
C CYS A 12 -0.10 -8.14 -8.57
N GLY A 13 0.13 -7.87 -7.28
CA GLY A 13 -0.82 -8.19 -6.22
C GLY A 13 -0.95 -9.70 -6.01
N LEU A 14 -0.01 -10.30 -5.29
CA LEU A 14 -0.32 -11.57 -4.63
C LEU A 14 -1.36 -11.34 -3.53
N GLU A 15 -2.23 -12.33 -3.37
CA GLU A 15 -3.34 -12.34 -2.41
C GLU A 15 -2.88 -12.35 -0.92
N ASP A 16 -1.56 -12.48 -0.65
CA ASP A 16 -0.95 -12.50 0.69
C ASP A 16 0.20 -11.48 0.84
N PHE A 17 0.09 -10.60 1.82
CA PHE A 17 1.06 -9.57 2.16
C PHE A 17 2.42 -10.14 2.61
N ASN A 18 2.44 -11.29 3.29
CA ASN A 18 3.68 -11.88 3.81
C ASN A 18 4.58 -12.35 2.67
N ASP A 19 4.00 -12.92 1.62
CA ASP A 19 4.74 -13.40 0.45
C ASP A 19 5.38 -12.24 -0.34
N ALA A 20 4.71 -11.09 -0.41
CA ALA A 20 5.25 -9.88 -1.04
C ALA A 20 6.40 -9.25 -0.24
N PHE A 21 6.32 -9.28 1.10
CA PHE A 21 7.40 -8.79 1.95
C PHE A 21 8.64 -9.69 1.91
N ASP A 22 8.46 -11.01 1.95
CA ASP A 22 9.55 -11.98 1.82
C ASP A 22 10.23 -11.90 0.45
N ALA A 23 9.45 -11.64 -0.60
CA ALA A 23 9.94 -11.33 -1.93
C ALA A 23 10.83 -10.08 -1.95
N TYR A 24 10.38 -8.99 -1.32
CA TYR A 24 11.16 -7.77 -1.20
C TYR A 24 12.47 -7.98 -0.44
N LEU A 25 12.46 -8.71 0.68
CA LEU A 25 13.68 -9.01 1.44
C LEU A 25 14.69 -9.76 0.57
N LYS A 26 14.25 -10.76 -0.18
CA LYS A 26 15.11 -11.50 -1.12
C LYS A 26 15.66 -10.63 -2.24
N LEU A 27 14.86 -9.70 -2.77
CA LEU A 27 15.29 -8.74 -3.79
C LEU A 27 16.35 -7.79 -3.19
N LYS A 28 16.09 -7.23 -2.01
CA LYS A 28 17.01 -6.31 -1.32
C LYS A 28 18.34 -6.97 -0.98
N ASP A 29 18.32 -8.21 -0.48
CA ASP A 29 19.51 -8.95 -0.05
C ASP A 29 20.30 -9.58 -1.22
N SER A 30 19.79 -9.48 -2.45
CA SER A 30 20.42 -10.11 -3.62
C SER A 30 21.60 -9.32 -4.21
N ASP A 31 21.85 -8.08 -3.78
CA ASP A 31 22.88 -7.18 -4.34
C ASP A 31 22.86 -7.11 -5.89
N GLY A 32 21.69 -7.34 -6.52
CA GLY A 32 21.52 -7.32 -7.96
C GLY A 32 21.99 -8.58 -8.69
N GLU A 33 22.29 -9.67 -7.98
CA GLU A 33 22.67 -10.95 -8.59
C GLU A 33 21.61 -11.42 -9.61
N PHE A 34 22.05 -11.71 -10.84
CA PHE A 34 21.20 -12.14 -11.95
C PHE A 34 20.12 -11.12 -12.37
N PHE A 35 20.22 -9.85 -11.95
CA PHE A 35 19.22 -8.82 -12.29
C PHE A 35 19.12 -8.60 -13.81
N ASP A 36 20.24 -8.59 -14.51
CA ASP A 36 20.30 -8.45 -15.98
C ASP A 36 19.66 -9.63 -16.73
N GLU A 37 19.45 -10.77 -16.06
CA GLU A 37 18.78 -11.95 -16.61
C GLU A 37 17.25 -11.89 -16.42
N LEU A 38 16.75 -10.87 -15.73
CA LEU A 38 15.33 -10.71 -15.47
C LEU A 38 14.66 -9.93 -16.59
N THR A 39 13.48 -10.41 -16.99
CA THR A 39 12.54 -9.59 -17.73
C THR A 39 11.79 -8.74 -16.71
N LEU A 40 12.16 -7.47 -16.64
CA LEU A 40 11.43 -6.46 -15.88
C LEU A 40 10.11 -6.17 -16.60
N TRP A 41 9.13 -5.71 -15.84
CA TRP A 41 7.83 -5.34 -16.37
C TRP A 41 7.55 -3.87 -16.06
N GLU A 42 6.75 -3.22 -16.89
CA GLU A 42 6.28 -1.85 -16.62
C GLU A 42 5.58 -1.81 -15.25
N PRO A 43 5.88 -0.82 -14.38
CA PRO A 43 6.53 0.46 -14.66
C PRO A 43 8.07 0.49 -14.47
N VAL A 44 8.70 -0.65 -14.23
CA VAL A 44 10.13 -0.75 -13.87
C VAL A 44 11.02 -1.29 -14.98
N ASP A 45 10.47 -1.42 -16.19
CA ASP A 45 11.25 -1.79 -17.37
C ASP A 45 12.37 -0.77 -17.67
N GLY A 46 13.52 -1.28 -18.08
CA GLY A 46 14.72 -0.48 -18.38
C GLY A 46 15.38 0.22 -17.19
N LYS A 47 14.96 -0.04 -15.94
CA LYS A 47 15.55 0.57 -14.74
C LYS A 47 16.70 -0.27 -14.17
N SER A 48 17.66 0.39 -13.51
CA SER A 48 18.71 -0.33 -12.77
C SER A 48 18.15 -1.00 -11.52
N PHE A 49 18.89 -1.97 -10.97
CA PHE A 49 18.52 -2.66 -9.73
C PHE A 49 18.23 -1.67 -8.60
N GLU A 50 19.09 -0.69 -8.39
CA GLU A 50 18.93 0.34 -7.35
C GLU A 50 17.66 1.17 -7.58
N GLN A 51 17.39 1.56 -8.82
CA GLN A 51 16.18 2.30 -9.17
C GLN A 51 14.91 1.48 -8.91
N VAL A 52 14.95 0.16 -9.13
CA VAL A 52 13.82 -0.71 -8.81
C VAL A 52 13.60 -0.79 -7.31
N ILE A 53 14.67 -0.94 -6.52
CA ILE A 53 14.59 -0.91 -5.05
C ILE A 53 13.99 0.40 -4.56
N ASP A 54 14.53 1.53 -5.02
CA ASP A 54 14.06 2.87 -4.64
C ASP A 54 12.56 3.04 -4.92
N ILE A 55 12.10 2.61 -6.10
CA ILE A 55 10.69 2.68 -6.48
C ILE A 55 9.81 1.82 -5.56
N VAL A 56 10.26 0.60 -5.22
CA VAL A 56 9.51 -0.27 -4.32
C VAL A 56 9.42 0.34 -2.91
N GLU A 57 10.52 0.89 -2.40
CA GLU A 57 10.55 1.55 -1.09
C GLU A 57 9.68 2.82 -1.06
N ASP A 58 9.75 3.65 -2.11
CA ASP A 58 8.93 4.86 -2.25
C ASP A 58 7.43 4.53 -2.31
N MET A 59 7.05 3.52 -3.09
CA MET A 59 5.66 3.06 -3.15
C MET A 59 5.19 2.53 -1.80
N ALA A 60 6.02 1.74 -1.10
CA ALA A 60 5.68 1.23 0.22
C ALA A 60 5.48 2.37 1.24
N PHE A 61 6.36 3.38 1.20
CA PHE A 61 6.24 4.57 2.03
C PHE A 61 4.96 5.36 1.71
N SER A 62 4.69 5.62 0.43
CA SER A 62 3.50 6.33 -0.03
C SER A 62 2.22 5.62 0.40
N ASN A 63 2.14 4.30 0.18
CA ASN A 63 1.01 3.49 0.61
C ASN A 63 0.81 3.55 2.14
N ASN A 64 1.89 3.50 2.92
CA ASN A 64 1.79 3.63 4.38
C ASN A 64 1.24 4.99 4.80
N GLN A 65 1.70 6.07 4.15
CA GLN A 65 1.17 7.42 4.40
C GLN A 65 -0.30 7.54 4.03
N THR A 66 -0.70 7.03 2.86
CA THR A 66 -2.09 7.03 2.42
C THR A 66 -3.00 6.25 3.38
N LEU A 67 -2.57 5.08 3.84
CA LEU A 67 -3.33 4.29 4.82
C LEU A 67 -3.48 5.02 6.16
N ARG A 68 -2.44 5.72 6.62
CA ARG A 68 -2.52 6.56 7.83
C ARG A 68 -3.52 7.70 7.66
N GLN A 69 -3.42 8.43 6.56
CA GLN A 69 -4.35 9.53 6.25
C GLN A 69 -5.79 9.03 6.17
N LEU A 70 -6.01 7.87 5.54
CA LEU A 70 -7.33 7.24 5.49
C LEU A 70 -7.83 6.87 6.89
N ALA A 71 -6.99 6.29 7.74
CA ALA A 71 -7.36 5.93 9.11
C ALA A 71 -7.70 7.17 9.96
N ASP A 72 -6.93 8.24 9.81
CA ASP A 72 -7.17 9.53 10.48
C ASP A 72 -8.49 10.15 10.02
N ALA A 73 -8.75 10.17 8.70
CA ALA A 73 -10.00 10.63 8.13
C ALA A 73 -11.20 9.79 8.62
N ILE A 74 -11.09 8.46 8.64
CA ILE A 74 -12.15 7.59 9.19
C ILE A 74 -12.42 7.93 10.66
N LYS A 75 -11.37 8.08 11.47
CA LYS A 75 -11.49 8.44 12.87
C LYS A 75 -12.21 9.78 13.06
N ALA A 76 -11.82 10.80 12.31
CA ALA A 76 -12.47 12.11 12.34
C ALA A 76 -13.95 12.01 11.95
N GLY A 77 -14.28 11.23 10.91
CA GLY A 77 -15.66 11.02 10.46
C GLY A 77 -16.52 10.28 11.47
N LEU A 78 -15.97 9.26 12.15
CA LEU A 78 -16.67 8.56 13.24
C LEU A 78 -17.00 9.50 14.40
N ILE A 79 -16.06 10.39 14.75
CA ILE A 79 -16.27 11.41 15.79
C ILE A 79 -17.36 12.39 15.36
N ALA A 80 -17.31 12.90 14.12
CA ALA A 80 -18.31 13.82 13.59
C ALA A 80 -19.73 13.20 13.61
N LYS A 81 -19.88 11.98 13.07
CA LYS A 81 -21.15 11.27 13.09
C LYS A 81 -21.66 10.96 14.50
N ALA A 82 -20.76 10.68 15.44
CA ALA A 82 -21.13 10.48 16.84
C ALA A 82 -21.66 11.77 17.49
N ILE A 83 -21.02 12.91 17.22
CA ILE A 83 -21.46 14.24 17.69
C ILE A 83 -22.85 14.57 17.13
N ASP A 84 -23.07 14.27 15.85
CA ASP A 84 -24.34 14.54 15.17
C ASP A 84 -25.43 13.49 15.44
N CYS A 85 -25.15 12.49 16.28
CA CYS A 85 -26.04 11.37 16.57
C CYS A 85 -26.52 10.61 15.32
N THR A 86 -25.71 10.61 14.25
CA THR A 86 -25.99 9.91 12.98
C THR A 86 -25.16 8.64 12.81
N LEU A 87 -24.27 8.34 13.75
CA LEU A 87 -23.52 7.09 13.78
C LEU A 87 -24.48 5.92 14.04
N ASP A 88 -24.37 4.89 13.21
CA ASP A 88 -25.18 3.68 13.32
C ASP A 88 -24.95 3.02 14.69
N SER A 89 -26.03 2.79 15.43
CA SER A 89 -25.96 2.42 16.85
C SER A 89 -25.42 1.01 17.11
N ASP A 90 -25.47 0.13 16.10
CA ASP A 90 -25.02 -1.26 16.19
C ASP A 90 -23.79 -1.55 15.30
N PHE A 91 -23.27 -0.52 14.59
CA PHE A 91 -22.10 -0.58 13.72
C PHE A 91 -22.17 -1.63 12.59
N ASN A 92 -23.35 -2.14 12.26
CA ASN A 92 -23.49 -3.21 11.27
C ASN A 92 -23.50 -2.70 9.82
N ASN A 93 -23.84 -1.41 9.59
CA ASN A 93 -23.89 -0.79 8.27
C ASN A 93 -23.02 0.48 8.17
N LEU A 94 -21.76 0.38 8.59
CA LEU A 94 -20.82 1.49 8.42
C LEU A 94 -20.37 1.60 6.96
N ASP A 95 -20.81 2.66 6.28
CA ASP A 95 -20.21 3.09 5.03
C ASP A 95 -18.87 3.79 5.32
N MET A 96 -17.79 3.00 5.32
CA MET A 96 -16.43 3.48 5.63
C MET A 96 -15.94 4.54 4.65
N VAL A 97 -16.42 4.53 3.41
CA VAL A 97 -16.06 5.56 2.41
C VAL A 97 -16.72 6.87 2.78
N ALA A 98 -18.03 6.87 3.02
CA ALA A 98 -18.76 8.07 3.43
C ALA A 98 -18.22 8.64 4.76
N ILE A 99 -17.84 7.78 5.70
CA ILE A 99 -17.21 8.17 6.97
C ILE A 99 -15.86 8.84 6.73
N ALA A 100 -14.99 8.25 5.90
CA ALA A 100 -13.69 8.83 5.57
C ALA A 100 -13.83 10.20 4.89
N GLU A 101 -14.76 10.34 3.93
CA GLU A 101 -15.00 11.61 3.25
C GLU A 101 -15.53 12.71 4.18
N GLU A 102 -16.35 12.34 5.16
CA GLU A 102 -16.88 13.28 6.16
C GLU A 102 -15.78 13.74 7.13
N GLY A 103 -14.94 12.83 7.59
CA GLY A 103 -13.79 13.18 8.42
C GLY A 103 -12.77 14.04 7.70
N TYR A 104 -12.44 13.72 6.45
CA TYR A 104 -11.55 14.54 5.62
C TYR A 104 -12.07 15.98 5.47
N ARG A 105 -13.39 16.15 5.28
CA ARG A 105 -14.05 17.48 5.22
C ARG A 105 -14.04 18.23 6.55
N THR A 106 -13.95 17.52 7.66
CA THR A 106 -13.94 18.13 9.01
C THR A 106 -12.55 18.64 9.39
N GLU A 107 -11.49 18.06 8.82
CA GLU A 107 -10.09 18.45 9.03
C GLU A 107 -9.55 19.46 7.99
N SER A 108 -10.27 19.67 6.89
CA SER A 108 -9.93 20.62 5.80
C SER A 108 -10.46 22.03 6.06
#